data_AF-A0A5P9HAK5-F1
#
_entry.id   AF-A0A5P9HAK5-F1
#
_cell.length_a   1.000
_cell.length_b   1.000
_cell.length_c   1.000
_cell.angle_alpha   90.00
_cell.angle_beta   90.00
_cell.angle_gamma   90.00
#
_symmetry.space_group_name_H-M   'P 1'
#
loop_
_entity.id
_entity.type
_entity.pdbx_description
1 polymer ?
#
loop_
_entity_poly.entity_id
_entity_poly.type
_entity_poly.pdbx_seq_one_letter_code
_entity_poly.pdbx_strand_id
1 'polypeptide(L)' 'MALRIRSDGRILCAAIHPERPGDIYLNDGDHYHLSVELKALVTEPCEEHMERGEWWWKNQVPEGVVIDGFYLA' A
#
# COMPACT_ATOMS: atom_id res chain seq x y z
N MET A 1 3.09 9.83 3.54
CA MET A 1 1.94 8.98 3.94
C MET A 1 2.49 7.68 4.47
N ALA A 2 2.26 7.36 5.74
CA ALA A 2 2.81 6.17 6.35
C ALA A 2 1.94 4.96 6.01
N LEU A 3 2.54 3.77 6.03
CA LEU A 3 1.82 2.51 5.91
C LEU A 3 1.85 1.76 7.24
N ARG A 4 0.87 0.89 7.42
CA ARG A 4 0.76 -0.03 8.54
C ARG A 4 0.67 -1.45 8.00
N ILE A 5 1.53 -2.33 8.51
CA ILE A 5 1.57 -3.75 8.19
C ILE A 5 0.88 -4.47 9.33
N ARG A 6 -0.21 -5.15 8.99
CA ARG A 6 -1.00 -5.98 9.90
C ARG A 6 -0.24 -7.24 10.25
N SER A 7 -0.59 -7.86 11.38
CA SER A 7 -0.08 -9.19 11.76
C SER A 7 -0.44 -10.30 10.76
N ASP A 8 -1.48 -10.10 9.95
CA ASP A 8 -1.87 -10.99 8.85
C ASP A 8 -1.12 -10.70 7.53
N GLY A 9 -0.19 -9.74 7.53
CA GLY A 9 0.65 -9.39 6.39
C GLY A 9 0.05 -8.33 5.44
N ARG A 10 -1.20 -7.90 5.64
CA ARG A 10 -1.78 -6.82 4.82
C ARG A 10 -1.07 -5.49 5.07
N ILE A 11 -0.82 -4.75 3.99
CA ILE A 11 -0.19 -3.44 4.01
C ILE A 11 -1.27 -2.40 3.72
N LEU A 12 -1.52 -1.51 4.67
CA LEU A 12 -2.63 -0.56 4.60
C LEU A 12 -2.13 0.87 4.77
N CYS A 13 -2.81 1.80 4.12
CA CYS A 13 -2.64 3.22 4.32
C CYS A 13 -2.96 3.58 5.77
N ALA A 14 -2.00 4.22 6.45
CA ALA A 14 -2.16 4.52 7.86
C ALA A 14 -3.23 5.57 8.16
N ALA A 15 -3.55 6.42 7.17
CA ALA A 15 -4.54 7.48 7.29
C ALA A 15 -5.99 6.99 7.10
N ILE A 16 -6.19 5.91 6.33
CA ILE A 16 -7.52 5.35 6.02
C ILE A 16 -7.94 4.36 7.10
N HIS A 17 -7.01 3.54 7.58
CA HIS A 17 -7.31 2.46 8.52
C HIS A 17 -6.89 2.78 9.95
N PRO A 18 -7.71 2.46 10.97
CA PRO A 18 -7.33 2.64 12.37
C PRO A 18 -6.19 1.70 12.75
N GLU A 19 -5.46 2.06 13.80
CA GLU A 19 -4.42 1.20 14.36
C GLU A 19 -4.98 -0.05 15.05
N ARG A 20 -4.19 -1.11 15.04
CA ARG A 20 -4.51 -2.37 15.74
C ARG A 20 -3.29 -2.86 16.52
N PRO A 21 -3.49 -3.58 17.65
CA PRO A 21 -2.39 -4.23 18.35
C PRO A 21 -1.59 -5.16 17.42
N GLY A 22 -0.27 -5.01 17.42
CA GLY A 22 0.62 -5.79 16.57
C GLY A 22 0.88 -5.21 15.18
N ASP A 23 0.33 -4.03 14.86
CA ASP A 23 0.70 -3.28 13.66
C ASP A 23 2.19 -2.89 13.68
N ILE A 24 2.86 -3.07 12.55
CA ILE A 24 4.20 -2.50 12.29
C ILE A 24 4.03 -1.30 11.36
N TYR A 25 4.65 -0.18 11.68
CA TYR A 25 4.57 1.01 10.85
C TYR A 25 5.76 1.11 9.90
N LEU A 26 5.45 1.43 8.65
CA LEU A 26 6.42 1.78 7.64
C LEU A 26 6.32 3.31 7.44
N ASN A 27 7.41 4.01 7.73
CA ASN A 27 7.43 5.46 7.70
C ASN A 27 7.33 6.00 6.26
N ASP A 28 7.14 7.31 6.15
CA ASP A 28 6.98 7.99 4.86
C ASP A 28 8.16 7.82 3.89
N GLY A 29 9.39 7.79 4.42
CA GLY A 29 10.60 7.66 3.60
C GLY A 29 10.73 6.27 3.02
N ASP A 30 10.55 5.24 3.84
CA ASP A 30 10.55 3.84 3.40
C ASP A 30 9.41 3.60 2.40
N HIS A 31 8.23 4.19 2.65
CA HIS A 31 7.10 4.06 1.74
C HIS A 31 7.44 4.69 0.40
N TYR A 32 7.95 5.93 0.38
CA TYR A 32 8.32 6.62 -0.84
C TYR A 32 9.36 5.83 -1.65
N HIS A 33 10.39 5.31 -0.98
CA HIS A 33 11.40 4.47 -1.62
C HIS A 33 10.77 3.23 -2.29
N LEU A 34 9.87 2.53 -1.57
CA LEU A 34 9.25 1.31 -2.07
C LEU A 34 8.21 1.54 -3.17
N SER A 35 7.39 2.60 -3.08
CA SER A 35 6.29 2.84 -4.02
C SER A 35 6.67 3.73 -5.19
N VAL A 36 7.42 4.81 -4.94
CA VAL A 36 7.73 5.80 -5.98
C VAL A 36 9.03 5.45 -6.70
N GLU A 37 10.10 5.17 -5.96
CA GLU A 37 11.43 4.98 -6.55
C GLU A 37 11.59 3.56 -7.12
N LEU A 38 11.27 2.54 -6.32
CA LEU A 38 11.42 1.14 -6.71
C LEU A 38 10.19 0.57 -7.41
N LYS A 39 9.01 1.18 -7.23
CA LYS A 39 7.71 0.64 -7.67
C LYS A 39 7.49 -0.82 -7.27
N ALA A 40 8.07 -1.23 -6.13
CA ALA A 40 7.97 -2.57 -5.57
C ALA A 40 6.67 -2.76 -4.79
N LEU A 41 6.16 -1.66 -4.21
CA LEU A 41 4.87 -1.59 -3.55
C LEU A 41 3.92 -0.74 -4.40
N VAL A 42 2.77 -1.30 -4.75
CA VAL A 42 1.83 -0.70 -5.69
C VAL A 42 0.44 -0.59 -5.07
N THR A 43 -0.36 0.31 -5.63
CA THR A 43 -1.77 0.49 -5.25
C THR A 43 -2.62 0.75 -6.49
N GLU A 44 -3.93 0.70 -6.29
CA GLU A 44 -4.97 1.15 -7.20
C GLU A 44 -4.96 2.68 -7.38
N PRO A 45 -5.68 3.21 -8.39
CA PRO A 45 -5.87 4.64 -8.55
C PRO A 45 -6.48 5.30 -7.30
N CYS A 46 -6.35 6.62 -7.24
CA CYS A 46 -6.65 7.40 -6.04
C CYS A 46 -8.08 7.18 -5.52
N GLU A 47 -9.09 7.09 -6.40
CA GLU A 47 -10.49 6.92 -5.99
C GLU A 47 -10.69 5.58 -5.26
N GLU A 48 -10.27 4.47 -5.85
CA GLU A 48 -10.35 3.14 -5.24
C GLU A 48 -9.43 3.00 -4.02
N HIS A 49 -8.27 3.65 -4.06
CA HIS A 49 -7.35 3.66 -2.92
C HIS A 49 -7.98 4.37 -1.72
N MET A 50 -8.72 5.47 -1.91
CA MET A 50 -9.38 6.15 -0.81
C MET A 50 -10.49 5.31 -0.16
N GLU A 51 -11.06 4.35 -0.89
CA GLU A 51 -12.04 3.40 -0.36
C GLU A 51 -11.40 2.20 0.34
N ARG A 52 -10.40 1.56 -0.30
CA ARG A 52 -9.78 0.32 0.20
C ARG A 52 -8.53 0.57 1.03
N GLY A 53 -7.72 1.54 0.67
CA GLY A 53 -6.49 1.92 1.36
C GLY A 53 -5.45 0.81 1.41
N GLU A 54 -5.49 -0.14 0.48
CA GLU A 54 -4.58 -1.28 0.45
C GLU A 54 -3.36 -1.00 -0.42
N TRP A 55 -2.25 -1.66 -0.07
CA TRP A 55 -1.01 -1.68 -0.82
C TRP A 55 -0.55 -3.14 -0.97
N TRP A 56 0.08 -3.44 -2.09
CA TRP A 56 0.54 -4.80 -2.39
C TRP A 56 1.94 -4.79 -2.95
N TRP A 57 2.69 -5.88 -2.70
CA TRP A 57 3.89 -6.14 -3.46
C TRP A 57 3.51 -6.34 -4.93
N LYS A 58 4.29 -5.77 -5.86
CA LYS A 58 3.98 -5.75 -7.30
C LYS A 58 3.63 -7.13 -7.90
N ASN A 59 4.19 -8.21 -7.34
CA ASN A 59 3.98 -9.58 -7.81
C ASN A 59 2.95 -10.38 -6.97
N GLN A 60 2.24 -9.71 -6.06
CA GLN A 60 1.25 -10.30 -5.15
C GLN A 60 -0.05 -9.49 -5.10
N VAL A 61 -0.37 -8.82 -6.21
CA VAL A 61 -1.63 -8.09 -6.37
C VAL A 61 -2.77 -9.12 -6.50
N PRO A 62 -3.86 -9.01 -5.71
CA PRO A 62 -5.01 -9.88 -5.83
C PRO A 62 -5.67 -9.84 -7.22
N GLU A 63 -6.28 -10.95 -7.64
CA GLU A 63 -7.03 -11.00 -8.89
C GLU A 63 -8.18 -9.97 -8.89
N GLY A 64 -8.36 -9.28 -10.01
CA GLY A 64 -9.41 -8.27 -10.19
C GLY A 64 -9.07 -6.86 -9.68
N VAL A 65 -7.90 -6.66 -9.07
CA VAL A 65 -7.40 -5.34 -8.66
C VAL A 65 -6.74 -4.64 -9.85
N VAL A 66 -7.13 -3.40 -10.13
CA VAL A 66 -6.55 -2.58 -11.20
C VAL A 66 -5.48 -1.67 -10.61
N ILE A 67 -4.22 -1.90 -10.99
CA ILE A 67 -3.09 -1.08 -10.51
C ILE A 67 -3.06 0.28 -11.22
N ASP A 68 -2.74 1.34 -10.47
CA ASP A 68 -2.57 2.68 -11.03
C ASP A 68 -1.51 2.68 -12.15
N GLY A 69 -1.82 3.35 -13.26
CA GLY A 69 -0.95 3.43 -14.43
C GLY A 69 0.46 3.96 -14.14
N PHE A 70 0.63 4.75 -13.09
CA PHE A 70 1.92 5.23 -12.60
C PHE A 70 2.94 4.08 -12.36
N TYR A 71 2.47 2.93 -11.85
CA TYR A 71 3.32 1.79 -11.50
C TYR A 71 3.60 0.83 -12.68
N LEU A 72 2.95 1.03 -13.82
CA LEU A 72 3.07 0.17 -15.01
C LEU A 72 4.21 0.59 -15.95
N ALA A 73 4.73 1.80 -15.80
CA ALA A 73 5.84 2.34 -16.59
C ALA A 73 7.22 1.91 -16.06
#